data_AF-A0A0W0WG44-F1
#
_entry.id   AF-A0A0W0WG44-F1
#
_cell.length_a   1.000
_cell.length_b   1.000
_cell.length_c   1.000
_cell.angle_alpha   90.00
_cell.angle_beta   90.00
_cell.angle_gamma   90.00
#
_symmetry.space_group_name_H-M   'P 1'
#
loop_
_entity.id
_entity.type
_entity.pdbx_description
1 polymer ?
#
loop_
_entity_poly.entity_id
_entity_poly.type
_entity_poly.pdbx_seq_one_letter_code
_entity_poly.pdbx_strand_id
1 'polypeptide(L)'
;MPRYTAVAISNPNYRTIRLTYENIAQRLRAGHFSHNGSVDFEQEHDVLEVLLGWTQLARIKHIIVSYELLDNNNYQILSFRSLEDESRYTFQEPLTFASEYNEIMGARMMRPQPTMQPLGPTAVTATLVNAPVNINGGQSTHTASVHKSVTESLQRLGCRYPQININNNIEAIKEFSKKINAQTLPNTSELERKAAIRFIRRMDTLFDNKESGSNLTIKHILALIWEGMHDEKTGALKCDRQTAEESFVKHLYEIQRGYNLDLTGKDMGGEDKSICAGGTINKLTDTLNGGMHADVEIIYITKETAGEKLKALVKERVVAFIQNSPHKAELITQIDNLKTADELPTWDIPDLILNTIKDDVKKSFYAEFQNSLSSVQLEEIFIQYEYTSLDQTNYKQLNEEKIPANIPGEMSSEKADVEEVSVRPEVNISQEVPEVINRETTNKEKTAIPQENVRQPGQSLQMQQFQHNRSEPLASVNRVVQSPQQILEEVTPQIHLLPLYRQSAETDQSIVGRIFRFFGGFNPSSVCQAEDDLPRVYKRSQ
;
A
#
# COMPACT_ATOMS: atom_id res chain seq x y z
N MET A 1 37.51 -12.24 -27.72
CA MET A 1 37.54 -10.97 -26.97
C MET A 1 36.41 -11.05 -25.97
N PRO A 2 36.70 -10.93 -24.67
CA PRO A 2 35.69 -11.05 -23.64
C PRO A 2 34.64 -9.95 -23.77
N ARG A 3 33.38 -10.32 -23.62
CA ARG A 3 32.22 -9.45 -23.47
C ARG A 3 31.75 -9.48 -22.03
N TYR A 4 30.90 -8.55 -21.65
CA TYR A 4 30.45 -8.36 -20.27
C TYR A 4 28.93 -8.28 -20.17
N THR A 5 28.39 -8.83 -19.08
CA THR A 5 26.98 -8.74 -18.75
C THR A 5 26.77 -8.64 -17.24
N ALA A 6 25.57 -8.25 -16.82
CA ALA A 6 25.13 -8.28 -15.44
C ALA A 6 24.22 -9.50 -15.25
N VAL A 7 24.51 -10.29 -14.23
CA VAL A 7 23.61 -11.35 -13.77
C VAL A 7 23.20 -11.10 -12.34
N ALA A 8 21.97 -11.49 -12.04
CA ALA A 8 21.40 -11.45 -10.71
C ALA A 8 21.42 -12.87 -10.13
N ILE A 9 22.03 -13.02 -8.97
CA ILE A 9 21.95 -14.25 -8.18
C ILE A 9 20.97 -13.99 -7.05
N SER A 10 19.80 -14.61 -7.14
CA SER A 10 18.82 -14.59 -6.06
C SER A 10 19.32 -15.45 -4.92
N ASN A 11 19.48 -14.88 -3.74
CA ASN A 11 19.66 -15.68 -2.54
C ASN A 11 18.26 -16.02 -1.98
N PRO A 12 17.79 -17.28 -2.07
CA PRO A 12 16.50 -17.65 -1.51
C PRO A 12 16.49 -17.54 0.02
N ASN A 13 17.66 -17.62 0.65
CA ASN A 13 17.82 -17.37 2.06
C ASN A 13 17.98 -15.85 2.23
N TYR A 14 16.90 -15.17 2.67
CA TYR A 14 16.80 -13.73 2.92
C TYR A 14 17.84 -13.13 3.89
N ARG A 15 18.79 -13.94 4.36
CA ARG A 15 19.84 -13.51 5.27
C ARG A 15 20.93 -12.76 4.50
N THR A 16 21.55 -11.82 5.21
CA THR A 16 22.83 -11.15 4.94
C THR A 16 24.02 -12.13 4.91
N ILE A 17 23.83 -13.38 4.45
CA ILE A 17 24.95 -14.25 4.14
C ILE A 17 25.63 -13.62 2.94
N ARG A 18 26.75 -12.95 3.19
CA ARG A 18 27.68 -12.53 2.15
C ARG A 18 28.03 -13.79 1.38
N LEU A 19 27.55 -13.88 0.13
CA LEU A 19 27.89 -15.00 -0.73
C LEU A 19 29.39 -14.94 -0.94
N THR A 20 30.12 -15.98 -0.50
CA THR A 20 31.52 -16.14 -0.85
C THR A 20 31.64 -16.33 -2.35
N TYR A 21 32.83 -16.11 -2.91
CA TYR A 21 33.04 -16.33 -4.34
C TYR A 21 32.82 -17.78 -4.73
N GLU A 22 33.12 -18.73 -3.83
CA GLU A 22 32.82 -20.14 -4.03
C GLU A 22 31.32 -20.37 -4.15
N ASN A 23 30.50 -19.72 -3.33
CA ASN A 23 29.04 -19.82 -3.41
C ASN A 23 28.50 -19.23 -4.71
N ILE A 24 29.01 -18.07 -5.13
CA ILE A 24 28.66 -17.43 -6.41
C ILE A 24 29.06 -18.34 -7.57
N ALA A 25 30.30 -18.84 -7.56
CA ALA A 25 30.83 -19.73 -8.59
C ALA A 25 30.03 -21.04 -8.68
N GLN A 26 29.66 -21.65 -7.55
CA GLN A 26 28.81 -22.84 -7.53
C GLN A 26 27.42 -22.57 -8.10
N ARG A 27 26.82 -21.42 -7.80
CA ARG A 27 25.52 -21.05 -8.36
C ARG A 27 25.60 -20.78 -9.86
N LEU A 28 26.64 -20.11 -10.33
CA LEU A 28 26.90 -19.97 -11.76
C LEU A 28 27.05 -21.35 -12.43
N ARG A 29 27.85 -22.27 -11.85
CA ARG A 29 28.00 -23.66 -12.34
C ARG A 29 26.68 -24.41 -12.42
N ALA A 30 25.82 -24.25 -11.43
CA ALA A 30 24.51 -24.87 -11.38
C ALA A 30 23.47 -24.18 -12.28
N GLY A 31 23.81 -23.04 -12.90
CA GLY A 31 22.86 -22.24 -13.65
C GLY A 31 21.84 -21.48 -12.78
N HIS A 32 22.11 -21.31 -11.49
CA HIS A 32 21.23 -20.63 -10.53
C HIS A 32 21.46 -19.11 -10.52
N PHE A 33 21.21 -18.48 -11.68
CA PHE A 33 21.26 -17.03 -11.86
C PHE A 33 20.23 -16.59 -12.90
N SER A 34 19.80 -15.33 -12.82
CA SER A 34 18.98 -14.70 -13.83
C SER A 34 19.81 -13.72 -14.65
N HIS A 35 19.83 -13.93 -15.96
CA HIS A 35 20.40 -13.01 -16.92
C HIS A 35 19.36 -11.96 -17.29
N ASN A 36 19.71 -10.67 -17.26
CA ASN A 36 18.81 -9.65 -17.81
C ASN A 36 19.06 -9.54 -19.31
N GLY A 37 18.01 -9.60 -20.13
CA GLY A 37 18.12 -9.70 -21.59
C GLY A 37 18.75 -8.48 -22.28
N SER A 38 18.93 -7.36 -21.57
CA SER A 38 19.30 -6.07 -22.16
C SER A 38 20.79 -5.69 -22.02
N VAL A 39 21.68 -6.63 -21.65
CA VAL A 39 23.00 -6.27 -21.12
C VAL A 39 24.09 -7.12 -21.78
N ASP A 40 24.50 -6.78 -23.00
CA ASP A 40 25.72 -7.30 -23.64
C ASP A 40 26.64 -6.14 -23.99
N PHE A 41 27.80 -6.09 -23.36
CA PHE A 41 28.71 -4.96 -23.41
C PHE A 41 30.12 -5.36 -23.85
N GLU A 42 30.76 -4.50 -24.64
CA GLU A 42 32.15 -4.67 -25.05
C GLU A 42 33.12 -4.34 -23.91
N GLN A 43 32.75 -3.38 -23.05
CA GLN A 43 33.57 -2.96 -21.93
C GLN A 43 32.85 -3.20 -20.60
N GLU A 44 33.61 -3.54 -19.56
CA GLU A 44 33.07 -3.77 -18.23
C GLU A 44 32.42 -2.51 -17.64
N HIS A 45 32.96 -1.34 -17.97
CA HIS A 45 32.48 -0.05 -17.47
C HIS A 45 31.02 0.21 -17.85
N ASP A 46 30.62 -0.16 -19.06
CA ASP A 46 29.26 0.05 -19.56
C ASP A 46 28.22 -0.76 -18.75
N VAL A 47 28.61 -1.94 -18.23
CA VAL A 47 27.76 -2.76 -17.36
C VAL A 47 27.52 -2.07 -16.02
N LEU A 48 28.54 -1.40 -15.48
CA LEU A 48 28.43 -0.67 -14.22
C LEU A 48 27.43 0.49 -14.33
N GLU A 49 27.46 1.24 -15.43
CA GLU A 49 26.52 2.34 -15.65
C GLU A 49 25.06 1.86 -15.65
N VAL A 50 24.80 0.72 -16.28
CA VAL A 50 23.45 0.11 -16.27
C VAL A 50 23.06 -0.38 -14.88
N LEU A 51 23.98 -1.02 -14.16
CA LEU A 51 23.75 -1.53 -12.80
C LEU A 51 23.48 -0.42 -11.78
N LEU A 52 24.03 0.77 -11.96
CA LEU A 52 23.71 1.95 -11.12
C LEU A 52 22.24 2.38 -11.24
N GLY A 53 21.59 2.09 -12.37
CA GLY A 53 20.16 2.35 -12.57
C GLY A 53 19.24 1.27 -12.00
N TRP A 54 19.78 0.14 -11.52
CA TRP A 54 18.97 -0.97 -11.02
C TRP A 54 18.66 -0.82 -9.53
N THR A 55 17.44 -1.19 -9.15
CA THR A 55 17.05 -1.25 -7.74
C THR A 55 17.84 -2.36 -7.04
N GLN A 56 18.71 -1.95 -6.12
CA GLN A 56 19.45 -2.88 -5.26
C GLN A 56 18.48 -3.49 -4.24
N LEU A 57 18.04 -4.72 -4.49
CA LEU A 57 17.27 -5.49 -3.53
C LEU A 57 18.24 -6.29 -2.67
N ALA A 58 18.10 -6.24 -1.34
CA ALA A 58 18.97 -6.98 -0.41
C ALA A 58 19.06 -8.50 -0.69
N ARG A 59 18.05 -9.07 -1.36
CA ARG A 59 17.96 -10.49 -1.74
C ARG A 59 18.64 -10.86 -3.06
N ILE A 60 19.06 -9.87 -3.85
CA ILE A 60 19.65 -10.08 -5.18
C ILE A 60 21.08 -9.57 -5.14
N LYS A 61 22.02 -10.49 -5.35
CA LYS A 61 23.42 -10.12 -5.57
C LYS A 61 23.62 -9.92 -7.06
N HIS A 62 23.89 -8.68 -7.45
CA HIS A 62 24.29 -8.34 -8.81
C HIS A 62 25.81 -8.54 -8.94
N ILE A 63 26.21 -9.24 -9.99
CA ILE A 63 27.61 -9.43 -10.33
C ILE A 63 27.80 -9.14 -11.82
N ILE A 64 29.01 -8.72 -12.18
CA ILE A 64 29.41 -8.56 -13.57
C ILE A 64 30.08 -9.85 -14.02
N VAL A 65 29.60 -10.43 -15.10
CA VAL A 65 30.14 -11.66 -15.68
C VAL A 65 30.91 -11.30 -16.94
N SER A 66 32.14 -11.77 -17.05
CA SER A 66 32.93 -11.74 -18.28
C SER A 66 32.80 -13.08 -18.99
N TYR A 67 32.51 -13.05 -20.29
CA TYR A 67 32.23 -14.23 -21.07
C TYR A 67 32.72 -14.11 -22.52
N GLU A 68 32.85 -15.24 -23.22
CA GLU A 68 33.07 -15.28 -24.66
C GLU A 68 31.92 -16.02 -25.38
N LEU A 69 31.62 -15.58 -26.60
CA LEU A 69 30.68 -16.27 -27.48
C LEU A 69 31.45 -17.24 -28.37
N LEU A 70 31.11 -18.52 -28.29
CA LEU A 70 31.70 -19.59 -29.08
C LEU A 70 31.01 -19.69 -30.46
N ASP A 71 31.67 -20.31 -31.45
CA ASP A 71 31.17 -20.44 -32.83
C ASP A 71 29.81 -21.15 -32.94
N ASN A 72 29.48 -22.01 -31.97
CA ASN A 72 28.18 -22.67 -31.88
C ASN A 72 27.10 -21.81 -31.19
N ASN A 73 27.38 -20.52 -30.99
CA ASN A 73 26.59 -19.58 -30.20
C ASN A 73 26.49 -19.93 -28.72
N ASN A 74 27.32 -20.81 -28.15
CA ASN A 74 27.33 -21.00 -26.71
C ASN A 74 28.09 -19.87 -26.01
N TYR A 75 27.71 -19.60 -24.76
CA TYR A 75 28.43 -18.68 -23.89
C TYR A 75 29.46 -19.45 -23.09
N GLN A 76 30.67 -18.90 -22.97
CA GLN A 76 31.70 -19.40 -22.08
C GLN A 76 32.02 -18.35 -21.03
N ILE A 77 31.55 -18.54 -19.79
CA ILE A 77 31.84 -17.65 -18.67
C ILE A 77 33.30 -17.85 -18.23
N LEU A 78 34.07 -16.77 -18.27
CA LEU A 78 35.50 -16.75 -17.93
C LEU A 78 35.74 -16.34 -16.47
N SER A 79 35.02 -15.31 -16.01
CA SER A 79 35.18 -14.74 -14.67
C SER A 79 33.93 -13.97 -14.25
N PHE A 80 33.85 -13.60 -12.96
CA PHE A 80 32.90 -12.60 -12.49
C PHE A 80 33.56 -11.60 -11.54
N ARG A 81 32.99 -10.39 -11.44
CA ARG A 81 33.34 -9.34 -10.49
C ARG A 81 32.16 -9.06 -9.57
N SER A 82 32.43 -9.05 -8.27
CA SER A 82 31.48 -8.65 -7.24
C SER A 82 31.43 -7.12 -7.16
N LEU A 83 30.23 -6.55 -7.09
CA LEU A 83 30.05 -5.09 -6.94
C LEU A 83 30.35 -4.60 -5.53
N GLU A 84 30.32 -5.48 -4.54
CA GLU A 84 30.41 -5.08 -3.12
C GLU A 84 31.84 -4.81 -2.66
N ASP A 85 32.78 -5.54 -3.24
CA ASP A 85 34.20 -5.51 -2.88
C ASP A 85 35.12 -5.42 -4.10
N GLU A 86 34.54 -5.22 -5.28
CA GLU A 86 35.22 -5.06 -6.58
C GLU A 86 36.15 -6.20 -7.00
N SER A 87 36.16 -7.26 -6.23
CA SER A 87 37.01 -8.42 -6.37
C SER A 87 36.57 -9.28 -7.56
N ARG A 88 37.57 -9.88 -8.23
CA ARG A 88 37.36 -10.69 -9.44
C ARG A 88 37.70 -12.15 -9.16
N TYR A 89 36.79 -13.04 -9.52
CA TYR A 89 36.97 -14.48 -9.48
C TYR A 89 37.09 -15.03 -10.90
N THR A 90 38.21 -15.68 -11.22
CA THR A 90 38.46 -16.32 -12.51
C THR A 90 38.25 -17.83 -12.38
N PHE A 91 37.46 -18.41 -13.28
CA PHE A 91 37.28 -19.86 -13.30
C PHE A 91 38.53 -20.56 -13.85
N GLN A 92 39.01 -21.60 -13.16
CA GLN A 92 40.09 -22.45 -13.68
C GLN A 92 39.65 -23.20 -14.95
N GLU A 93 38.40 -23.66 -14.96
CA GLU A 93 37.73 -24.26 -16.11
C GLU A 93 36.51 -23.37 -16.45
N PRO A 94 36.52 -22.68 -17.60
CA PRO A 94 35.42 -21.82 -18.01
C PRO A 94 34.10 -22.57 -18.13
N LEU A 95 32.99 -21.92 -17.78
CA LEU A 95 31.67 -22.55 -17.76
C LEU A 95 30.92 -22.32 -19.08
N THR A 96 30.46 -23.38 -19.73
CA THR A 96 29.75 -23.27 -21.01
C THR A 96 28.24 -23.40 -20.86
N PHE A 97 27.48 -22.46 -21.42
CA PHE A 97 26.02 -22.45 -21.44
C PHE A 97 25.51 -22.33 -22.87
N ALA A 98 24.37 -22.96 -23.17
CA ALA A 98 23.69 -22.74 -24.44
C ALA A 98 23.14 -21.32 -24.52
N SER A 99 23.19 -20.69 -25.72
CA SER A 99 22.41 -19.48 -25.96
C SER A 99 20.99 -19.80 -26.40
N GLU A 100 20.06 -18.97 -25.96
CA GLU A 100 18.71 -18.91 -26.50
C GLU A 100 18.43 -17.49 -26.98
N TYR A 101 17.90 -17.35 -28.19
CA TYR A 101 17.42 -16.06 -28.66
C TYR A 101 16.03 -15.81 -28.08
N ASN A 102 15.87 -14.71 -27.35
CA ASN A 102 14.58 -14.29 -26.81
C ASN A 102 13.96 -13.28 -27.78
N GLU A 103 12.93 -13.70 -28.51
CA GLU A 103 12.27 -12.88 -29.53
C GLU A 103 11.64 -11.60 -28.95
N ILE A 104 11.14 -11.64 -27.71
CA ILE A 104 10.51 -10.49 -27.05
C ILE A 104 11.56 -9.41 -26.76
N MET A 105 12.77 -9.83 -26.37
CA MET A 105 13.86 -8.93 -26.01
C MET A 105 14.75 -8.56 -27.20
N GLY A 106 14.58 -9.23 -28.36
CA GLY A 106 15.42 -9.04 -29.53
C GLY A 106 16.89 -9.40 -29.33
N ALA A 107 17.22 -10.16 -28.28
CA ALA A 107 18.59 -10.42 -27.83
C ALA A 107 18.82 -11.89 -27.47
N ARG A 108 20.08 -12.36 -27.58
CA ARG A 108 20.49 -13.67 -27.08
C ARG A 108 20.74 -13.61 -25.58
N MET A 109 20.28 -14.63 -24.87
CA MET A 109 20.45 -14.77 -23.43
C MET A 109 21.20 -16.06 -23.11
N MET A 110 22.03 -16.02 -22.06
CA MET A 110 22.49 -17.26 -21.43
C MET A 110 21.27 -17.98 -20.88
N ARG A 111 20.98 -19.17 -21.39
CA ARG A 111 19.97 -20.05 -20.80
C ARG A 111 20.71 -21.00 -19.87
N PRO A 112 20.82 -20.69 -18.56
CA PRO A 112 21.21 -21.73 -17.63
C PRO A 112 20.13 -22.82 -17.72
N GLN A 113 20.46 -23.96 -18.32
CA GLN A 113 19.71 -25.17 -18.03
C GLN A 113 20.14 -25.54 -16.62
N PRO A 114 19.23 -25.53 -15.62
CA PRO A 114 19.58 -26.07 -14.32
C PRO A 114 19.99 -27.52 -14.58
N THR A 115 21.28 -27.80 -14.47
CA THR A 115 21.72 -29.19 -14.46
C THR A 115 21.00 -29.80 -13.27
N MET A 116 20.27 -30.90 -13.46
CA MET A 116 19.58 -31.58 -12.35
C MET A 116 20.55 -32.17 -11.31
N GLN A 117 21.83 -31.77 -11.34
CA GLN A 117 22.78 -32.04 -10.27
C GLN A 117 22.38 -31.19 -9.07
N PRO A 118 21.89 -31.81 -7.98
CA PRO A 118 21.64 -31.08 -6.76
C PRO A 118 22.95 -30.41 -6.33
N LEU A 119 22.87 -29.12 -5.97
CA LEU A 119 23.91 -28.53 -5.14
C LEU A 119 24.12 -29.48 -3.95
N GLY A 120 25.37 -29.78 -3.59
CA GLY A 120 25.66 -30.75 -2.51
C GLY A 120 24.87 -30.46 -1.23
N PRO A 121 24.76 -31.43 -0.30
CA PRO A 121 23.77 -31.46 0.81
C PRO A 121 23.71 -30.24 1.75
N THR A 122 24.58 -29.24 1.59
CA THR A 122 24.48 -27.92 2.23
C THR A 122 23.50 -26.95 1.53
N ALA A 123 22.89 -27.33 0.40
CA ALA A 123 22.09 -26.42 -0.42
C ALA A 123 20.70 -26.99 -0.76
N VAL A 124 19.83 -26.91 0.24
CA VAL A 124 18.38 -26.64 0.25
C VAL A 124 17.49 -27.26 -0.85
N THR A 125 16.47 -27.96 -0.37
CA THR A 125 15.39 -28.65 -1.11
C THR A 125 14.25 -27.71 -1.55
N ALA A 126 13.97 -27.75 -2.87
CA ALA A 126 12.73 -27.62 -3.65
C ALA A 126 11.79 -26.37 -3.64
N THR A 127 11.87 -25.62 -4.76
CA THR A 127 10.85 -25.16 -5.74
C THR A 127 9.35 -24.98 -5.40
N LEU A 128 8.81 -23.82 -5.79
CA LEU A 128 7.76 -23.72 -6.84
C LEU A 128 7.80 -22.39 -7.60
N VAL A 129 7.46 -22.45 -8.89
CA VAL A 129 7.42 -21.37 -9.89
C VAL A 129 6.10 -20.60 -9.80
N ASN A 130 6.12 -19.27 -9.97
CA ASN A 130 4.99 -18.52 -10.53
C ASN A 130 5.48 -17.31 -11.33
N ALA A 131 4.78 -17.06 -12.45
CA ALA A 131 4.90 -15.92 -13.37
C ALA A 131 4.85 -14.56 -12.62
N PRO A 132 5.23 -13.42 -13.23
CA PRO A 132 5.12 -12.11 -12.59
C PRO A 132 3.68 -11.86 -12.14
N VAL A 133 3.45 -12.02 -10.83
CA VAL A 133 2.16 -11.79 -10.19
C VAL A 133 1.98 -10.29 -10.13
N ASN A 134 1.00 -9.81 -10.89
CA ASN A 134 0.49 -8.46 -10.81
C ASN A 134 0.07 -8.21 -9.36
N ILE A 135 0.75 -7.26 -8.70
CA ILE A 135 0.49 -6.87 -7.32
C ILE A 135 -0.89 -6.24 -7.31
N ASN A 136 -1.90 -6.99 -6.84
CA ASN A 136 -3.29 -6.54 -6.69
C ASN A 136 -3.36 -5.15 -6.05
N GLY A 137 -3.57 -4.14 -6.90
CA GLY A 137 -3.58 -2.72 -6.55
C GLY A 137 -4.90 -2.19 -5.99
N GLY A 138 -5.92 -3.05 -5.84
CA GLY A 138 -7.16 -2.73 -5.13
C GLY A 138 -7.07 -3.16 -3.67
N GLN A 139 -6.57 -2.30 -2.78
CA GLN A 139 -6.67 -2.57 -1.34
C GLN A 139 -8.13 -2.47 -0.91
N SER A 140 -8.58 -3.41 -0.07
CA SER A 140 -9.92 -3.35 0.49
C SER A 140 -10.02 -2.19 1.49
N THR A 141 -10.66 -1.10 1.05
CA THR A 141 -11.04 0.03 1.90
C THR A 141 -12.15 -0.32 2.91
N HIS A 142 -12.65 -1.57 2.87
CA HIS A 142 -13.71 -2.10 3.73
C HIS A 142 -13.19 -2.94 4.91
N THR A 143 -11.90 -2.87 5.21
CA THR A 143 -11.33 -3.61 6.34
C THR A 143 -11.63 -2.89 7.65
N ALA A 144 -11.93 -3.65 8.71
CA ALA A 144 -12.25 -3.08 10.02
C ALA A 144 -11.12 -2.18 10.57
N SER A 145 -9.86 -2.48 10.23
CA SER A 145 -8.70 -1.67 10.60
C SER A 145 -8.68 -0.30 9.92
N VAL A 146 -9.02 -0.23 8.62
CA VAL A 146 -9.13 1.04 7.90
C VAL A 146 -10.24 1.89 8.53
N HIS A 147 -11.42 1.31 8.75
CA HIS A 147 -12.53 2.04 9.40
C HIS A 147 -12.17 2.54 10.81
N LYS A 148 -11.47 1.73 11.61
CA LYS A 148 -11.01 2.12 12.95
C LYS A 148 -10.00 3.28 12.88
N SER A 149 -8.97 3.18 12.05
CA SER A 149 -7.95 4.22 11.93
C SER A 149 -8.50 5.53 11.34
N VAL A 150 -9.47 5.46 10.42
CA VAL A 150 -10.24 6.61 9.93
C VAL A 150 -11.05 7.24 11.07
N THR A 151 -11.78 6.44 11.85
CA THR A 151 -12.55 6.91 13.01
C THR A 151 -11.66 7.66 14.00
N GLU A 152 -10.54 7.06 14.39
CA GLU A 152 -9.59 7.64 15.35
C GLU A 152 -8.98 8.96 14.80
N SER A 153 -8.62 8.98 13.51
CA SER A 153 -8.12 10.19 12.85
C SER A 153 -9.14 11.32 12.83
N LEU A 154 -10.40 11.03 12.52
CA LEU A 154 -11.49 12.00 12.52
C LEU A 154 -11.79 12.53 13.92
N GLN A 155 -11.74 11.67 14.95
CA GLN A 155 -11.89 12.09 16.34
C GLN A 155 -10.75 13.00 16.77
N ARG A 156 -9.49 12.69 16.42
CA ARG A 156 -8.33 13.55 16.71
C ARG A 156 -8.46 14.92 16.03
N LEU A 157 -8.82 14.96 14.75
CA LEU A 157 -9.11 16.21 14.03
C LEU A 157 -10.22 17.02 14.71
N GLY A 158 -11.33 16.37 15.08
CA GLY A 158 -12.44 17.02 15.79
C GLY A 158 -12.02 17.61 17.14
N CYS A 159 -11.17 16.91 17.89
CA CYS A 159 -10.60 17.40 19.15
C CYS A 159 -9.64 18.58 18.93
N ARG A 160 -8.85 18.58 17.84
CA ARG A 160 -7.93 19.69 17.51
C ARG A 160 -8.66 20.94 17.06
N TYR A 161 -9.74 20.79 16.29
CA TYR A 161 -10.50 21.90 15.72
C TYR A 161 -11.93 22.00 16.32
N PRO A 162 -12.09 22.22 17.64
CA PRO A 162 -13.39 22.17 18.30
C PRO A 162 -14.30 23.35 17.94
N GLN A 163 -13.74 24.45 17.43
CA GLN A 163 -14.45 25.69 17.09
C GLN A 163 -14.53 25.92 15.58
N ILE A 164 -14.53 24.84 14.80
CA ILE A 164 -14.60 24.91 13.35
C ILE A 164 -15.92 25.53 12.86
N ASN A 165 -15.82 26.53 11.98
CA ASN A 165 -16.98 27.08 11.29
C ASN A 165 -17.28 26.25 10.03
N ILE A 166 -18.12 25.22 10.21
CA ILE A 166 -18.46 24.26 9.16
C ILE A 166 -18.97 24.95 7.90
N ASN A 167 -19.92 25.88 8.00
CA ASN A 167 -20.50 26.53 6.83
C ASN A 167 -19.47 27.41 6.10
N ASN A 168 -18.63 28.13 6.83
CA ASN A 168 -17.57 28.95 6.23
C ASN A 168 -16.57 28.07 5.45
N ASN A 169 -16.17 26.92 6.00
CA ASN A 169 -15.24 26.02 5.32
C ASN A 169 -15.88 25.36 4.08
N ILE A 170 -17.18 25.02 4.13
CA ILE A 170 -17.91 24.55 2.94
C ILE A 170 -17.95 25.62 1.84
N GLU A 171 -18.23 26.88 2.18
CA GLU A 171 -18.20 27.97 1.21
C GLU A 171 -16.78 28.24 0.68
N ALA A 172 -15.75 28.11 1.53
CA ALA A 172 -14.36 28.20 1.09
C ALA A 172 -13.99 27.09 0.09
N ILE A 173 -14.45 25.85 0.29
CA ILE A 173 -14.29 24.74 -0.68
C ILE A 173 -14.97 25.09 -2.01
N LYS A 174 -16.18 25.65 -1.97
CA LYS A 174 -16.89 26.08 -3.19
C LYS A 174 -16.14 27.19 -3.91
N GLU A 175 -15.59 28.18 -3.20
CA GLU A 175 -14.75 29.22 -3.80
C GLU A 175 -13.43 28.67 -4.35
N PHE A 176 -12.82 27.70 -3.67
CA PHE A 176 -11.63 27.00 -4.16
C PHE A 176 -11.89 26.29 -5.48
N SER A 177 -13.07 25.69 -5.66
CA SER A 177 -13.43 25.03 -6.93
C SER A 177 -13.33 25.95 -8.15
N LYS A 178 -13.58 27.26 -7.98
CA LYS A 178 -13.47 28.26 -9.05
C LYS A 178 -12.00 28.55 -9.43
N LYS A 179 -11.07 28.22 -8.53
CA LYS A 179 -9.63 28.42 -8.70
C LYS A 179 -8.93 27.17 -9.23
N ILE A 180 -9.58 26.01 -9.29
CA ILE A 180 -8.99 24.76 -9.80
C ILE A 180 -8.75 24.90 -11.32
N ASN A 181 -7.50 25.07 -11.74
CA ASN A 181 -7.09 25.15 -13.13
C ASN A 181 -5.63 24.69 -13.31
N ALA A 182 -5.12 24.74 -14.55
CA ALA A 182 -3.77 24.30 -14.86
C ALA A 182 -2.67 25.21 -14.29
N GLN A 183 -2.99 26.48 -13.99
CA GLN A 183 -2.03 27.42 -13.40
C GLN A 183 -1.88 27.22 -11.89
N THR A 184 -2.99 26.95 -11.19
CA THR A 184 -2.99 26.77 -9.72
C THR A 184 -2.57 25.37 -9.30
N LEU A 185 -2.89 24.35 -10.10
CA LEU A 185 -2.58 22.95 -9.83
C LEU A 185 -1.95 22.32 -11.08
N PRO A 186 -0.67 22.65 -11.38
CA PRO A 186 -0.01 22.24 -12.61
C PRO A 186 0.28 20.73 -12.67
N ASN A 187 0.41 20.07 -11.52
CA ASN A 187 0.71 18.64 -11.44
C ASN A 187 -0.53 17.75 -11.57
N THR A 188 -1.74 18.32 -11.52
CA THR A 188 -2.99 17.60 -11.66
C THR A 188 -3.40 17.49 -13.13
N SER A 189 -3.95 16.37 -13.57
CA SER A 189 -4.47 16.25 -14.93
C SER A 189 -5.75 17.06 -15.14
N GLU A 190 -6.09 17.37 -16.41
CA GLU A 190 -7.34 18.06 -16.73
C GLU A 190 -8.58 17.24 -16.30
N LEU A 191 -8.50 15.92 -16.45
CA LEU A 191 -9.58 15.00 -16.07
C LEU A 191 -9.84 15.06 -14.55
N GLU A 192 -8.79 14.95 -13.74
CA GLU A 192 -8.87 15.02 -12.27
C GLU A 192 -9.45 16.34 -11.81
N ARG A 193 -8.93 17.48 -12.33
CA ARG A 193 -9.46 18.81 -12.01
C ARG A 193 -10.95 18.93 -12.32
N LYS A 194 -11.38 18.50 -13.52
CA LYS A 194 -12.80 18.56 -13.92
C LYS A 194 -13.68 17.66 -13.05
N ALA A 195 -13.20 16.47 -12.69
CA ALA A 195 -13.93 15.54 -11.83
C ALA A 195 -14.09 16.08 -10.40
N ALA A 196 -13.03 16.64 -9.82
CA ALA A 196 -13.07 17.28 -8.50
C ALA A 196 -14.07 18.45 -8.46
N ILE A 197 -14.08 19.31 -9.48
CA ILE A 197 -15.06 20.41 -9.60
C ILE A 197 -16.50 19.85 -9.65
N ARG A 198 -16.73 18.75 -10.41
CA ARG A 198 -18.05 18.11 -10.47
C ARG A 198 -18.47 17.52 -9.12
N PHE A 199 -17.54 16.94 -8.36
CA PHE A 199 -17.79 16.48 -6.99
C PHE A 199 -18.23 17.64 -6.10
N ILE A 200 -17.47 18.74 -6.05
CA ILE A 200 -17.79 19.90 -5.21
C ILE A 200 -19.17 20.47 -5.55
N ARG A 201 -19.56 20.47 -6.83
CA ARG A 201 -20.89 20.93 -7.26
C ARG A 201 -22.05 20.06 -6.71
N ARG A 202 -21.81 18.79 -6.40
CA ARG A 202 -22.84 17.84 -5.93
C ARG A 202 -22.68 17.38 -4.48
N MET A 203 -21.62 17.80 -3.78
CA MET A 203 -21.28 17.29 -2.45
C MET A 203 -22.42 17.46 -1.43
N ASP A 204 -23.27 18.47 -1.61
CA ASP A 204 -24.45 18.74 -0.77
C ASP A 204 -25.38 17.51 -0.68
N THR A 205 -25.46 16.71 -1.75
CA THR A 205 -26.26 15.47 -1.78
C THR A 205 -25.74 14.36 -0.86
N LEU A 206 -24.50 14.49 -0.38
CA LEU A 206 -23.83 13.49 0.45
C LEU A 206 -23.72 13.93 1.91
N PHE A 207 -24.05 15.18 2.24
CA PHE A 207 -23.75 15.82 3.52
C PHE A 207 -24.31 15.12 4.75
N ASP A 208 -25.43 14.41 4.62
CA ASP A 208 -26.11 13.75 5.73
C ASP A 208 -25.57 12.35 6.02
N ASN A 209 -24.76 11.77 5.13
CA ASN A 209 -24.10 10.50 5.38
C ASN A 209 -23.10 10.64 6.53
N LYS A 210 -23.04 9.62 7.39
CA LYS A 210 -22.22 9.63 8.59
C LYS A 210 -21.19 8.52 8.60
N GLU A 211 -20.05 8.81 9.20
CA GLU A 211 -19.10 7.79 9.61
C GLU A 211 -19.59 7.16 10.92
N SER A 212 -19.63 5.83 10.96
CA SER A 212 -20.25 5.05 12.04
C SER A 212 -19.61 5.21 13.42
N GLY A 213 -18.28 5.36 13.51
CA GLY A 213 -17.56 5.40 14.78
C GLY A 213 -17.48 6.80 15.40
N SER A 214 -17.25 7.82 14.58
CA SER A 214 -17.13 9.23 14.98
C SER A 214 -18.47 9.97 14.97
N ASN A 215 -19.49 9.43 14.28
CA ASN A 215 -20.81 10.04 14.06
C ASN A 215 -20.74 11.41 13.36
N LEU A 216 -19.60 11.74 12.74
CA LEU A 216 -19.43 12.95 11.94
C LEU A 216 -20.06 12.75 10.57
N THR A 217 -20.74 13.78 10.08
CA THR A 217 -21.30 13.78 8.73
C THR A 217 -20.25 14.13 7.69
N ILE A 218 -20.44 13.77 6.42
CA ILE A 218 -19.51 14.17 5.33
C ILE A 218 -19.31 15.68 5.29
N LYS A 219 -20.35 16.48 5.59
CA LYS A 219 -20.24 17.94 5.71
C LYS A 219 -19.23 18.36 6.78
N HIS A 220 -19.26 17.72 7.95
CA HIS A 220 -18.32 17.99 9.04
C HIS A 220 -16.90 17.55 8.66
N ILE A 221 -16.78 16.37 8.06
CA ILE A 221 -15.49 15.81 7.63
C ILE A 221 -14.83 16.72 6.60
N LEU A 222 -15.55 17.15 5.56
CA LEU A 222 -15.04 18.11 4.56
C LEU A 222 -14.54 19.40 5.21
N ALA A 223 -15.31 19.94 6.17
CA ALA A 223 -14.89 21.14 6.89
C ALA A 223 -13.60 20.89 7.69
N LEU A 224 -13.49 19.79 8.44
CA LEU A 224 -12.31 19.44 9.24
C LEU A 224 -11.07 19.23 8.37
N ILE A 225 -11.22 18.55 7.24
CA ILE A 225 -10.14 18.34 6.27
C ILE A 225 -9.69 19.68 5.68
N TRP A 226 -10.63 20.57 5.35
CA TRP A 226 -10.31 21.93 4.90
C TRP A 226 -9.59 22.76 5.96
N GLU A 227 -10.02 22.68 7.22
CA GLU A 227 -9.32 23.35 8.32
C GLU A 227 -7.89 22.81 8.48
N GLY A 228 -7.73 21.48 8.51
CA GLY A 228 -6.43 20.82 8.67
C GLY A 228 -5.44 21.10 7.55
N MET A 229 -5.89 21.15 6.28
CA MET A 229 -5.01 21.49 5.15
C MET A 229 -4.60 22.98 5.12
N HIS A 230 -5.29 23.83 5.89
CA HIS A 230 -5.04 25.27 6.03
C HIS A 230 -4.49 25.64 7.42
N ASP A 231 -4.08 24.66 8.22
CA ASP A 231 -3.59 24.91 9.57
C ASP A 231 -2.17 25.47 9.56
N GLU A 232 -2.08 26.78 9.39
CA GLU A 232 -0.85 27.56 9.51
C GLU A 232 -0.48 27.84 10.99
N LYS A 233 -1.38 27.56 11.94
CA LYS A 233 -1.27 28.06 13.32
C LYS A 233 -0.66 27.05 14.28
N THR A 234 -1.04 25.78 14.18
CA THR A 234 -0.62 24.76 15.17
C THR A 234 0.61 23.98 14.74
N GLY A 235 1.03 24.10 13.47
CA GLY A 235 2.10 23.30 12.88
C GLY A 235 1.76 21.81 12.77
N ALA A 236 0.46 21.45 12.84
CA ALA A 236 0.00 20.08 12.65
C ALA A 236 0.14 19.62 11.20
N LEU A 237 -0.05 20.54 10.24
CA LEU A 237 0.28 20.32 8.83
C LEU A 237 1.81 20.27 8.65
N LYS A 238 2.30 19.18 8.07
CA LYS A 238 3.74 18.87 7.91
C LYS A 238 4.25 19.05 6.48
N CYS A 239 3.37 19.38 5.54
CA CYS A 239 3.69 19.73 4.17
C CYS A 239 3.29 21.16 3.86
N ASP A 240 3.65 21.65 2.68
CA ASP A 240 3.11 22.93 2.20
C ASP A 240 1.63 22.79 1.82
N ARG A 241 0.93 23.94 1.85
CA ARG A 241 -0.50 24.04 1.56
C ARG A 241 -0.84 23.58 0.14
N GLN A 242 -0.01 23.87 -0.86
CA GLN A 242 -0.28 23.48 -2.24
C GLN A 242 -0.27 21.95 -2.38
N THR A 243 0.68 21.27 -1.76
CA THR A 243 0.70 19.80 -1.71
C THR A 243 -0.58 19.23 -1.07
N ALA A 244 -1.09 19.86 -0.01
CA ALA A 244 -2.35 19.45 0.61
C ALA A 244 -3.58 19.71 -0.28
N GLU A 245 -3.63 20.85 -0.98
CA GLU A 245 -4.68 21.17 -1.95
C GLU A 245 -4.64 20.22 -3.18
N GLU A 246 -3.45 19.87 -3.68
CA GLU A 246 -3.26 18.88 -4.75
C GLU A 246 -3.74 17.48 -4.31
N SER A 247 -3.39 17.06 -3.09
CA SER A 247 -3.92 15.83 -2.47
C SER A 247 -5.44 15.86 -2.35
N PHE A 248 -6.02 16.97 -1.91
CA PHE A 248 -7.47 17.12 -1.80
C PHE A 248 -8.14 16.95 -3.16
N VAL A 249 -7.66 17.62 -4.21
CA VAL A 249 -8.21 17.50 -5.56
C VAL A 249 -8.09 16.08 -6.11
N LYS A 250 -6.97 15.40 -5.89
CA LYS A 250 -6.80 13.99 -6.26
C LYS A 250 -7.88 13.12 -5.61
N HIS A 251 -8.09 13.24 -4.30
CA HIS A 251 -9.08 12.44 -3.60
C HIS A 251 -10.52 12.79 -3.99
N LEU A 252 -10.84 14.06 -4.28
CA LEU A 252 -12.15 14.43 -4.83
C LEU A 252 -12.40 13.82 -6.22
N TYR A 253 -11.37 13.72 -7.06
CA TYR A 253 -11.43 12.98 -8.31
C TYR A 253 -11.70 11.50 -8.07
N GLU A 254 -10.98 10.85 -7.16
CA GLU A 254 -11.18 9.43 -6.84
C GLU A 254 -12.57 9.16 -6.25
N ILE A 255 -13.15 10.11 -5.51
CA ILE A 255 -14.53 9.99 -5.05
C ILE A 255 -15.50 10.08 -6.22
N GLN A 256 -15.28 11.01 -7.15
CA GLN A 256 -16.13 11.20 -8.33
C GLN A 256 -16.05 10.06 -9.33
N ARG A 257 -14.85 9.49 -9.51
CA ARG A 257 -14.49 8.58 -10.61
C ARG A 257 -14.07 7.20 -10.13
N GLY A 258 -14.10 6.88 -8.84
CA GLY A 258 -13.43 5.69 -8.31
C GLY A 258 -13.86 4.36 -8.93
N TYR A 259 -15.13 4.20 -9.33
CA TYR A 259 -15.59 3.01 -10.07
C TYR A 259 -15.32 3.05 -11.58
N ASN A 260 -14.71 4.13 -12.09
CA ASN A 260 -14.13 4.20 -13.43
C ASN A 260 -12.65 3.79 -13.44
N LEU A 261 -12.01 3.64 -12.27
CA LEU A 261 -10.58 3.35 -12.17
C LEU A 261 -10.38 1.83 -12.23
N ASP A 262 -9.33 1.39 -12.92
CA ASP A 262 -8.93 -0.02 -12.92
C ASP A 262 -8.07 -0.37 -11.69
N LEU A 263 -7.54 -1.60 -11.63
CA LEU A 263 -6.66 -2.05 -10.53
C LEU A 263 -5.32 -1.30 -10.46
N THR A 264 -4.94 -0.62 -11.53
CA THR A 264 -3.72 0.22 -11.61
C THR A 264 -4.01 1.69 -11.34
N GLY A 265 -5.28 2.03 -11.08
CA GLY A 265 -5.73 3.40 -10.88
C GLY A 265 -5.93 4.21 -12.16
N LYS A 266 -5.86 3.55 -13.33
CA LYS A 266 -6.08 4.21 -14.61
C LYS A 266 -7.58 4.39 -14.85
N ASP A 267 -7.98 5.61 -15.20
CA ASP A 267 -9.36 5.90 -15.56
C ASP A 267 -9.72 5.28 -16.91
N MET A 268 -10.75 4.43 -16.91
CA MET A 268 -11.26 3.71 -18.07
C MET A 268 -12.26 4.53 -18.92
N GLY A 269 -12.47 5.81 -18.58
CA GLY A 269 -13.37 6.71 -19.28
C GLY A 269 -14.85 6.50 -18.94
N GLY A 270 -15.74 6.97 -19.81
CA GLY A 270 -17.20 6.88 -19.65
C GLY A 270 -17.79 7.90 -18.65
N GLU A 271 -19.07 7.74 -18.34
CA GLU A 271 -19.80 8.57 -17.37
C GLU A 271 -19.24 8.41 -15.95
N ASP A 272 -19.45 9.41 -15.10
CA ASP A 272 -18.98 9.37 -13.71
C ASP A 272 -19.65 8.24 -12.93
N LYS A 273 -18.82 7.35 -12.38
CA LYS A 273 -19.24 6.30 -11.46
C LYS A 273 -18.58 6.55 -10.11
N SER A 274 -19.28 7.30 -9.28
CA SER A 274 -18.77 7.69 -7.97
C SER A 274 -18.83 6.55 -6.96
N ILE A 275 -17.87 6.54 -6.04
CA ILE A 275 -17.81 5.54 -4.98
C ILE A 275 -18.91 5.72 -3.93
N CYS A 276 -19.14 4.69 -3.12
CA CYS A 276 -20.09 4.71 -2.02
C CYS A 276 -19.74 5.75 -0.92
N ALA A 277 -20.68 6.03 -0.01
CA ALA A 277 -20.47 6.98 1.08
C ALA A 277 -19.32 6.59 2.03
N GLY A 278 -19.18 5.30 2.34
CA GLY A 278 -18.05 4.80 3.16
C GLY A 278 -16.70 5.03 2.47
N GLY A 279 -16.60 4.72 1.18
CA GLY A 279 -15.42 5.02 0.38
C GLY A 279 -15.14 6.53 0.31
N THR A 280 -16.19 7.35 0.24
CA THR A 280 -16.07 8.82 0.25
C THR A 280 -15.42 9.31 1.55
N ILE A 281 -15.90 8.85 2.70
CA ILE A 281 -15.34 9.22 4.01
C ILE A 281 -13.86 8.84 4.09
N ASN A 282 -13.51 7.60 3.73
CA ASN A 282 -12.13 7.12 3.75
C ASN A 282 -11.23 8.00 2.87
N LYS A 283 -11.66 8.33 1.64
CA LYS A 283 -10.90 9.17 0.70
C LYS A 283 -10.77 10.62 1.15
N LEU A 284 -11.79 11.17 1.80
CA LEU A 284 -11.69 12.51 2.39
C LEU A 284 -10.66 12.54 3.51
N THR A 285 -10.66 11.54 4.40
CA THR A 285 -9.65 11.44 5.46
C THR A 285 -8.25 11.20 4.89
N ASP A 286 -8.13 10.42 3.82
CA ASP A 286 -6.85 10.11 3.16
C ASP A 286 -6.16 11.34 2.55
N THR A 287 -6.90 12.43 2.33
CA THR A 287 -6.36 13.73 1.88
C THR A 287 -5.20 14.23 2.75
N LEU A 288 -5.28 13.98 4.06
CA LEU A 288 -4.30 14.44 5.06
C LEU A 288 -3.40 13.32 5.60
N ASN A 289 -3.51 12.11 5.04
CA ASN A 289 -2.75 10.93 5.47
C ASN A 289 -1.29 10.96 4.94
N GLY A 290 -0.49 9.93 5.24
CA GLY A 290 0.89 9.82 4.74
C GLY A 290 1.87 10.77 5.41
N GLY A 291 1.56 11.18 6.65
CA GLY A 291 2.36 12.14 7.41
C GLY A 291 2.13 13.60 7.04
N MET A 292 1.14 13.91 6.17
CA MET A 292 0.80 15.29 5.83
C MET A 292 0.22 16.06 7.02
N HIS A 293 -0.58 15.40 7.86
CA HIS A 293 -1.14 15.99 9.07
C HIS A 293 -0.91 15.11 10.30
N ALA A 294 -0.47 15.70 11.42
CA ALA A 294 -0.07 14.96 12.63
C ALA A 294 -1.17 14.08 13.26
N ASP A 295 -2.44 14.44 13.05
CA ASP A 295 -3.58 13.71 13.63
C ASP A 295 -4.18 12.65 12.71
N VAL A 296 -3.73 12.56 11.45
CA VAL A 296 -4.33 11.69 10.44
C VAL A 296 -3.38 10.57 10.08
N GLU A 297 -3.81 9.36 10.39
CA GLU A 297 -3.09 8.12 10.07
C GLU A 297 -4.14 7.07 9.71
N ILE A 298 -4.11 6.62 8.45
CA ILE A 298 -4.94 5.51 7.99
C ILE A 298 -4.04 4.28 7.84
N ILE A 299 -4.41 3.22 8.56
CA ILE A 299 -3.66 1.97 8.55
C ILE A 299 -4.21 1.08 7.44
N TYR A 300 -3.53 1.10 6.30
CA TYR A 300 -3.82 0.22 5.18
C TYR A 300 -3.27 -1.19 5.42
N ILE A 301 -4.10 -2.18 5.11
CA ILE A 301 -3.64 -3.57 5.01
C ILE A 301 -3.01 -3.74 3.64
N THR A 302 -1.69 -3.87 3.63
CA THR A 302 -0.85 -4.13 2.46
C THR A 302 -0.07 -5.42 2.68
N LYS A 303 0.58 -5.94 1.64
CA LYS A 303 1.45 -7.12 1.83
C LYS A 303 2.58 -6.82 2.81
N GLU A 304 3.10 -5.59 2.73
CA GLU A 304 4.18 -5.08 3.56
C GLU A 304 3.73 -4.93 5.01
N THR A 305 2.59 -4.27 5.28
CA THR A 305 2.09 -4.12 6.65
C THR A 305 1.65 -5.44 7.28
N ALA A 306 1.06 -6.35 6.49
CA ALA A 306 0.79 -7.71 6.93
C ALA A 306 2.08 -8.50 7.21
N GLY A 307 3.13 -8.33 6.39
CA GLY A 307 4.45 -8.92 6.63
C GLY A 307 5.09 -8.43 7.93
N GLU A 308 5.03 -7.12 8.22
CA GLU A 308 5.51 -6.59 9.50
C GLU A 308 4.68 -7.11 10.68
N LYS A 309 3.35 -7.23 10.52
CA LYS A 309 2.49 -7.84 11.54
C LYS A 309 2.84 -9.31 11.79
N LEU A 310 3.13 -10.08 10.74
CA LEU A 310 3.59 -11.46 10.85
C LEU A 310 4.87 -11.53 11.68
N LYS A 311 5.87 -10.70 11.39
CA LYS A 311 7.13 -10.63 12.17
C LYS A 311 6.86 -10.32 13.64
N ALA A 312 5.98 -9.35 13.93
CA ALA A 312 5.60 -9.00 15.28
C ALA A 312 4.91 -10.16 16.02
N LEU A 313 3.98 -10.86 15.35
CA LEU A 313 3.33 -12.06 15.89
C LEU A 313 4.33 -13.18 16.18
N VAL A 314 5.28 -13.43 15.28
CA VAL A 314 6.35 -14.43 15.52
C VAL A 314 7.15 -14.06 16.77
N LYS A 315 7.63 -12.82 16.86
CA LYS A 315 8.40 -12.31 18.02
C LYS A 315 7.63 -12.49 19.33
N GLU A 316 6.35 -12.10 19.35
CA GLU A 316 5.48 -12.24 20.52
C GLU A 316 5.34 -13.71 20.94
N ARG A 317 5.09 -14.61 19.98
CA ARG A 317 4.93 -16.05 20.26
C ARG A 317 6.23 -16.72 20.68
N VAL A 318 7.38 -16.29 20.14
CA VAL A 318 8.71 -16.74 20.60
C VAL A 318 8.96 -16.34 22.05
N VAL A 319 8.73 -15.06 22.39
CA VAL A 319 8.89 -14.57 23.77
C VAL A 319 7.99 -15.34 24.73
N ALA A 320 6.70 -15.50 24.38
CA ALA A 320 5.74 -16.24 25.20
C ALA A 320 6.14 -17.72 25.36
N PHE A 321 6.59 -18.38 24.28
CA PHE A 321 7.04 -19.78 24.33
C PHE A 321 8.23 -19.95 25.27
N ILE A 322 9.27 -19.11 25.15
CA ILE A 322 10.48 -19.19 25.97
C ILE A 322 10.19 -18.88 27.43
N GLN A 323 9.38 -17.85 27.71
CA GLN A 323 9.02 -17.46 29.08
C GLN A 323 8.25 -18.56 29.82
N ASN A 324 7.45 -19.35 29.11
CA ASN A 324 6.67 -20.45 29.68
C ASN A 324 7.38 -21.81 29.61
N SER A 325 8.60 -21.87 29.05
CA SER A 325 9.34 -23.12 28.88
C SER A 325 10.09 -23.49 30.17
N PRO A 326 10.06 -24.76 30.61
CA PRO A 326 10.92 -25.22 31.69
C PRO A 326 12.41 -25.17 31.34
N HIS A 327 12.75 -25.06 30.05
CA HIS A 327 14.12 -24.97 29.53
C HIS A 327 14.51 -23.53 29.13
N LYS A 328 13.88 -22.51 29.73
CA LYS A 328 14.09 -21.09 29.41
C LYS A 328 15.57 -20.70 29.30
N ALA A 329 16.40 -21.03 30.30
CA ALA A 329 17.81 -20.65 30.33
C ALA A 329 18.64 -21.27 29.19
N GLU A 330 18.34 -22.52 28.84
CA GLU A 330 18.99 -23.22 27.73
C GLU A 330 18.60 -22.60 26.38
N LEU A 331 17.31 -22.34 26.17
CA LEU A 331 16.81 -21.72 24.94
C LEU A 331 17.35 -20.30 24.74
N ILE A 332 17.45 -19.49 25.80
CA ILE A 332 18.07 -18.16 25.72
C ILE A 332 19.55 -18.27 25.33
N THR A 333 20.28 -19.23 25.91
CA THR A 333 21.69 -19.47 25.56
C THR A 333 21.84 -19.84 24.08
N GLN A 334 20.96 -20.69 23.56
CA GLN A 334 20.96 -21.05 22.13
C GLN A 334 20.71 -19.84 21.24
N ILE A 335 19.77 -18.97 21.61
CA ILE A 335 19.48 -17.72 20.88
C ILE A 335 20.67 -16.77 20.96
N ASP A 336 21.32 -16.63 22.11
CA ASP A 336 22.48 -15.74 22.28
C ASP A 336 23.65 -16.13 21.37
N ASN A 337 23.87 -17.44 21.18
CA ASN A 337 24.86 -17.96 20.24
C ASN A 337 24.55 -17.66 18.76
N LEU A 338 23.32 -17.24 18.45
CA LEU A 338 22.86 -16.87 17.11
C LEU A 338 22.77 -15.35 16.90
N LYS A 339 23.43 -14.58 17.77
CA LYS A 339 23.51 -13.12 17.65
C LYS A 339 24.33 -12.69 16.43
N THR A 340 23.82 -11.73 15.66
CA THR A 340 24.56 -11.12 14.54
C THR A 340 25.62 -10.14 15.03
N ALA A 341 26.69 -9.98 14.25
CA ALA A 341 27.82 -9.09 14.56
C ALA A 341 27.61 -7.63 14.13
N ASP A 342 26.36 -7.23 13.85
CA ASP A 342 26.03 -5.91 13.31
C ASP A 342 26.00 -4.82 14.40
N GLU A 343 26.08 -3.55 14.00
CA GLU A 343 25.93 -2.39 14.91
C GLU A 343 24.60 -2.42 15.68
N LEU A 344 23.54 -2.89 15.02
CA LEU A 344 22.24 -3.18 15.60
C LEU A 344 22.06 -4.71 15.61
N PRO A 345 22.48 -5.40 16.68
CA PRO A 345 22.46 -6.85 16.71
C PRO A 345 21.03 -7.37 16.64
N THR A 346 20.85 -8.47 15.91
CA THR A 346 19.64 -9.28 15.91
C THR A 346 19.98 -10.69 16.37
N TRP A 347 18.98 -11.45 16.82
CA TRP A 347 19.16 -12.82 17.25
C TRP A 347 18.25 -13.73 16.44
N ASP A 348 18.85 -14.67 15.69
CA ASP A 348 18.05 -15.64 14.95
C ASP A 348 17.30 -16.58 15.89
N ILE A 349 16.13 -17.01 15.44
CA ILE A 349 15.26 -17.89 16.21
C ILE A 349 15.56 -19.34 15.78
N PRO A 350 15.89 -20.25 16.71
CA PRO A 350 16.11 -21.66 16.39
C PRO A 350 14.90 -22.32 15.73
N ASP A 351 15.15 -23.19 14.73
CA ASP A 351 14.11 -23.92 14.00
C ASP A 351 13.18 -24.73 14.91
N LEU A 352 13.69 -25.26 16.02
CA LEU A 352 12.88 -25.98 17.01
C LEU A 352 11.77 -25.09 17.57
N ILE A 353 12.07 -23.83 17.89
CA ILE A 353 11.10 -22.86 18.41
C ILE A 353 10.13 -22.48 17.30
N LEU A 354 10.65 -22.15 16.11
CA LEU A 354 9.82 -21.79 14.95
C LEU A 354 8.86 -22.93 14.57
N ASN A 355 9.30 -24.18 14.53
CA ASN A 355 8.42 -25.29 14.21
C ASN A 355 7.32 -25.48 15.27
N THR A 356 7.63 -25.20 16.54
CA THR A 356 6.67 -25.37 17.64
C THR A 356 5.55 -24.33 17.61
N ILE A 357 5.85 -23.08 17.23
CA ILE A 357 4.85 -21.98 17.24
C ILE A 357 4.17 -21.76 15.87
N LYS A 358 4.57 -22.49 14.82
CA LYS A 358 4.17 -22.24 13.41
C LYS A 358 2.65 -22.24 13.22
N ASP A 359 1.96 -23.25 13.72
CA ASP A 359 0.52 -23.40 13.53
C ASP A 359 -0.28 -22.32 14.27
N ASP A 360 0.15 -21.93 15.47
CA ASP A 360 -0.49 -20.87 16.27
C ASP A 360 -0.32 -19.49 15.62
N VAL A 361 0.90 -19.20 15.12
CA VAL A 361 1.16 -17.97 14.35
C VAL A 361 0.36 -17.98 13.05
N LYS A 362 0.36 -19.09 12.29
CA LYS A 362 -0.41 -19.20 11.04
C LYS A 362 -1.90 -18.98 11.28
N LYS A 363 -2.47 -19.65 12.28
CA LYS A 363 -3.88 -19.49 12.64
C LYS A 363 -4.22 -18.05 13.00
N SER A 364 -3.41 -17.41 13.85
CA SER A 364 -3.62 -16.02 14.28
C SER A 364 -3.52 -15.04 13.11
N PHE A 365 -2.48 -15.19 12.28
CA PHE A 365 -2.27 -14.37 11.09
C PHE A 365 -3.42 -14.51 10.08
N TYR A 366 -3.86 -15.73 9.79
CA TYR A 366 -4.94 -15.98 8.83
C TYR A 366 -6.27 -15.45 9.34
N ALA A 367 -6.57 -15.63 10.63
CA ALA A 367 -7.80 -15.10 11.23
C ALA A 367 -7.92 -13.58 11.06
N GLU A 368 -6.81 -12.85 11.11
CA GLU A 368 -6.76 -11.39 10.95
C GLU A 368 -6.86 -10.95 9.48
N PHE A 369 -6.16 -11.63 8.56
CA PHE A 369 -5.96 -11.14 7.20
C PHE A 369 -6.74 -11.86 6.09
N GLN A 370 -7.39 -13.00 6.37
CA GLN A 370 -8.12 -13.79 5.35
C GLN A 370 -9.25 -13.06 4.63
N ASN A 371 -9.82 -12.03 5.26
CA ASN A 371 -10.88 -11.21 4.65
C ASN A 371 -10.33 -10.06 3.81
N SER A 372 -9.03 -9.77 3.92
CA SER A 372 -8.38 -8.59 3.36
C SER A 372 -7.39 -8.93 2.24
N LEU A 373 -6.83 -10.15 2.25
CA LEU A 373 -5.83 -10.63 1.32
C LEU A 373 -6.27 -11.99 0.75
N SER A 374 -5.95 -12.24 -0.52
CA SER A 374 -6.20 -13.56 -1.12
C SER A 374 -5.31 -14.64 -0.49
N SER A 375 -5.75 -15.90 -0.55
CA SER A 375 -5.00 -17.05 -0.03
C SER A 375 -3.57 -17.13 -0.58
N VAL A 376 -3.37 -16.85 -1.87
CA VAL A 376 -2.04 -16.83 -2.51
C VAL A 376 -1.15 -15.77 -1.89
N GLN A 377 -1.67 -14.56 -1.64
CA GLN A 377 -0.90 -13.48 -1.00
C GLN A 377 -0.58 -13.80 0.46
N LEU A 378 -1.50 -14.43 1.19
CA LEU A 378 -1.26 -14.84 2.57
C LEU A 378 -0.15 -15.88 2.68
N GLU A 379 -0.15 -16.89 1.81
CA GLU A 379 0.94 -17.87 1.77
C GLU A 379 2.27 -17.22 1.36
N GLU A 380 2.26 -16.34 0.36
CA GLU A 380 3.45 -15.58 -0.06
C GLU A 380 4.06 -14.77 1.09
N ILE A 381 3.23 -14.10 1.88
CA ILE A 381 3.69 -13.35 3.06
C ILE A 381 4.14 -14.32 4.15
N PHE A 382 3.40 -15.41 4.37
CA PHE A 382 3.70 -16.38 5.42
C PHE A 382 5.02 -17.12 5.20
N ILE A 383 5.54 -17.21 3.98
CA ILE A 383 6.91 -17.69 3.70
C ILE A 383 7.95 -16.86 4.48
N GLN A 384 7.67 -15.59 4.79
CA GLN A 384 8.57 -14.73 5.57
C GLN A 384 8.71 -15.15 7.05
N TYR A 385 7.83 -16.02 7.53
CA TYR A 385 7.80 -16.55 8.90
C TYR A 385 9.18 -17.05 9.35
N GLU A 386 9.84 -17.85 8.51
CA GLU A 386 11.11 -18.53 8.83
C GLU A 386 12.31 -17.56 8.85
N TYR A 387 12.12 -16.32 8.42
CA TYR A 387 13.17 -15.30 8.36
C TYR A 387 13.00 -14.20 9.42
N THR A 388 12.15 -14.42 10.41
CA THR A 388 12.01 -13.48 11.51
C THR A 388 13.13 -13.68 12.53
N SER A 389 13.79 -12.59 12.94
CA SER A 389 14.78 -12.56 14.01
C SER A 389 14.30 -11.64 15.13
N LEU A 390 14.80 -11.84 16.35
CA LEU A 390 14.52 -10.96 17.49
C LEU A 390 15.39 -9.70 17.39
N ASP A 391 14.79 -8.55 17.68
CA ASP A 391 15.54 -7.33 17.94
C ASP A 391 15.94 -7.24 19.41
N GLN A 392 16.71 -6.20 19.76
CA GLN A 392 17.19 -5.99 21.12
C GLN A 392 16.05 -5.85 22.14
N THR A 393 14.90 -5.27 21.75
CA THR A 393 13.75 -5.09 22.64
C THR A 393 13.13 -6.44 22.97
N ASN A 394 12.85 -7.26 21.96
CA ASN A 394 12.27 -8.59 22.19
C ASN A 394 13.24 -9.54 22.90
N TYR A 395 14.56 -9.46 22.61
CA TYR A 395 15.55 -10.26 23.31
C TYR A 395 15.64 -9.91 24.80
N LYS A 396 15.59 -8.62 25.16
CA LYS A 396 15.57 -8.19 26.57
C LYS A 396 14.35 -8.75 27.32
N GLN A 397 13.18 -8.78 26.68
CA GLN A 397 11.96 -9.36 27.26
C GLN A 397 12.09 -10.86 27.57
N LEU A 398 13.01 -11.59 26.95
CA LEU A 398 13.28 -12.99 27.31
C LEU A 398 13.83 -13.10 28.74
N ASN A 399 14.66 -12.14 29.15
CA ASN A 399 15.34 -12.15 30.45
C ASN A 399 14.52 -11.49 31.57
N GLU A 400 13.50 -10.70 31.22
CA GLU A 400 12.58 -10.14 32.21
C GLU A 400 11.86 -11.30 32.93
N GLU A 401 12.06 -11.38 34.24
CA GLU A 401 11.19 -12.21 35.08
C GLU A 401 9.80 -11.57 35.03
N LYS A 402 8.81 -12.33 34.55
CA LYS A 402 7.42 -11.97 34.83
C LYS A 402 7.29 -11.99 36.34
N ILE A 403 7.35 -10.81 36.96
CA ILE A 403 6.81 -10.62 38.30
C ILE A 403 5.38 -11.13 38.17
N PRO A 404 5.00 -12.24 38.83
CA PRO A 404 3.64 -12.72 38.74
C PRO A 404 2.76 -11.54 39.11
N ALA A 405 1.91 -11.12 38.17
CA ALA A 405 0.92 -10.09 38.46
C ALA A 405 0.21 -10.57 39.72
N ASN A 406 0.44 -9.86 40.84
CA ASN A 406 -0.18 -10.16 42.11
C ASN A 406 -1.67 -10.31 41.79
N ILE A 407 -2.16 -11.54 41.83
CA ILE A 407 -3.58 -11.83 41.79
C ILE A 407 -4.13 -10.98 42.92
N PRO A 408 -5.09 -10.06 42.69
CA PRO A 408 -5.75 -9.36 43.77
C PRO A 408 -6.35 -10.42 44.68
N GLY A 409 -5.65 -10.68 45.78
CA GLY A 409 -6.01 -11.70 46.74
C GLY A 409 -7.39 -11.40 47.27
N GLU A 410 -8.19 -12.46 47.33
CA GLU A 410 -9.36 -12.59 48.17
C GLU A 410 -9.22 -11.70 49.41
N MET A 411 -10.19 -10.79 49.59
CA MET A 411 -10.42 -10.16 50.86
C MET A 411 -10.69 -11.26 51.89
N SER A 412 -9.65 -11.66 52.61
CA SER A 412 -9.78 -12.35 53.88
C SER A 412 -10.57 -11.45 54.81
N SER A 413 -11.73 -11.93 55.25
CA SER A 413 -12.57 -11.33 56.27
C SER A 413 -11.78 -11.22 57.57
N GLU A 414 -11.19 -10.06 57.83
CA GLU A 414 -10.66 -9.70 59.14
C GLU A 414 -11.74 -8.88 59.87
N LYS A 415 -12.47 -9.57 60.74
CA LYS A 415 -13.29 -8.95 61.78
C LYS A 415 -12.36 -8.34 62.81
N ALA A 416 -12.43 -7.02 62.98
CA ALA A 416 -12.05 -6.37 64.23
C ALA A 416 -12.80 -5.02 64.35
N ASP A 417 -13.81 -5.05 65.21
CA ASP A 417 -14.28 -4.00 66.12
C ASP A 417 -14.04 -2.54 65.74
N VAL A 418 -15.13 -1.85 65.39
CA VAL A 418 -15.24 -0.40 65.54
C VAL A 418 -16.39 -0.10 66.48
N GLU A 419 -16.04 0.69 67.49
CA GLU A 419 -16.88 1.20 68.56
C GLU A 419 -18.13 1.94 68.07
N GLU A 420 -19.17 1.69 68.83
CA GLU A 420 -20.45 2.37 68.91
C GLU A 420 -20.27 3.87 69.19
N VAL A 421 -20.65 4.73 68.23
CA VAL A 421 -21.05 6.13 68.54
C VAL A 421 -22.41 6.42 67.91
N SER A 422 -23.32 6.71 68.82
CA SER A 422 -24.73 7.00 68.63
C SER A 422 -25.00 8.47 68.26
N VAL A 423 -26.22 8.69 67.75
CA VAL A 423 -27.03 9.92 67.77
C VAL A 423 -27.21 10.71 66.44
N ARG A 424 -28.26 10.28 65.73
CA ARG A 424 -29.46 10.98 65.19
C ARG A 424 -29.39 12.02 64.04
N PRO A 425 -30.50 12.15 63.28
CA PRO A 425 -30.57 12.81 61.97
C PRO A 425 -31.27 14.18 62.02
N GLU A 426 -30.93 15.06 61.07
CA GLU A 426 -31.82 16.15 60.66
C GLU A 426 -31.98 16.19 59.14
N VAL A 427 -33.24 16.32 58.77
CA VAL A 427 -33.85 16.34 57.43
C VAL A 427 -33.93 17.78 56.97
N ASN A 428 -33.59 18.07 55.71
CA ASN A 428 -34.29 19.09 54.92
C ASN A 428 -33.91 19.01 53.43
N ILE A 429 -34.86 18.54 52.61
CA ILE A 429 -34.91 18.79 51.17
C ILE A 429 -36.33 19.27 50.88
N SER A 430 -36.47 20.55 50.52
CA SER A 430 -37.70 21.12 49.98
C SER A 430 -37.65 21.08 48.46
N GLN A 431 -38.61 20.39 47.87
CA GLN A 431 -39.04 20.54 46.48
C GLN A 431 -40.22 21.52 46.43
N GLU A 432 -40.20 22.46 45.49
CA GLU A 432 -41.40 23.19 45.07
C GLU A 432 -41.67 22.93 43.58
N VAL A 433 -42.91 22.52 43.34
CA VAL A 433 -43.62 22.41 42.05
C VAL A 433 -44.48 23.67 41.89
N PRO A 434 -44.88 24.04 40.66
CA PRO A 434 -46.31 24.36 40.51
C PRO A 434 -46.99 23.66 39.32
N GLU A 435 -48.14 23.06 39.64
CA GLU A 435 -49.27 22.76 38.77
C GLU A 435 -49.95 24.06 38.29
N VAL A 436 -50.72 23.98 37.18
CA VAL A 436 -52.16 24.35 37.11
C VAL A 436 -52.70 24.42 35.65
N ILE A 437 -53.62 23.47 35.37
CA ILE A 437 -54.97 23.57 34.76
C ILE A 437 -55.22 23.80 33.24
N ASN A 438 -56.07 22.87 32.74
CA ASN A 438 -56.88 22.74 31.51
C ASN A 438 -57.62 23.99 30.96
N ARG A 439 -57.90 23.97 29.64
CA ARG A 439 -59.25 24.23 29.08
C ARG A 439 -59.44 23.75 27.63
N GLU A 440 -60.68 23.30 27.37
CA GLU A 440 -61.26 22.76 26.14
C GLU A 440 -61.39 23.78 24.99
N THR A 441 -61.47 23.29 23.74
CA THR A 441 -62.56 23.65 22.80
C THR A 441 -62.61 22.71 21.58
N THR A 442 -63.84 22.32 21.26
CA THR A 442 -64.34 21.56 20.11
C THR A 442 -64.42 22.39 18.82
N ASN A 443 -64.26 21.78 17.63
CA ASN A 443 -65.32 21.74 16.59
C ASN A 443 -64.98 20.90 15.34
N LYS A 444 -66.06 20.32 14.79
CA LYS A 444 -66.18 19.50 13.57
C LYS A 444 -66.58 20.36 12.36
N GLU A 445 -66.17 19.97 11.15
CA GLU A 445 -66.92 20.03 9.86
C GLU A 445 -65.99 19.39 8.78
N LYS A 446 -66.28 18.37 7.96
CA LYS A 446 -67.42 17.87 7.16
C LYS A 446 -67.71 18.66 5.87
N THR A 447 -67.18 18.20 4.73
CA THR A 447 -67.78 18.18 3.36
C THR A 447 -66.75 17.58 2.39
N ALA A 448 -66.98 16.46 1.68
CA ALA A 448 -67.91 16.12 0.59
C ALA A 448 -67.31 16.29 -0.82
N ILE A 449 -67.53 15.25 -1.63
CA ILE A 449 -67.08 14.94 -3.00
C ILE A 449 -67.77 15.87 -4.02
N PRO A 450 -67.24 16.02 -5.26
CA PRO A 450 -67.99 15.47 -6.39
C PRO A 450 -67.15 14.71 -7.43
N GLN A 451 -67.81 13.71 -8.02
CA GLN A 451 -67.45 12.99 -9.24
C GLN A 451 -67.74 13.86 -10.48
N GLU A 452 -67.02 13.61 -11.59
CA GLU A 452 -67.52 13.56 -12.98
C GLU A 452 -66.34 13.14 -13.89
N ASN A 453 -66.36 11.95 -14.51
CA ASN A 453 -66.97 11.56 -15.81
C ASN A 453 -66.02 11.64 -17.03
N VAL A 454 -65.79 10.46 -17.62
CA VAL A 454 -65.93 10.16 -19.07
C VAL A 454 -64.84 10.66 -20.05
N ARG A 455 -63.98 9.74 -20.54
CA ARG A 455 -63.92 9.25 -21.95
C ARG A 455 -62.65 8.44 -22.25
N GLN A 456 -62.83 7.19 -22.73
CA GLN A 456 -61.93 6.53 -23.69
C GLN A 456 -62.14 7.16 -25.10
N PRO A 457 -61.19 7.08 -26.07
CA PRO A 457 -60.77 5.86 -26.80
C PRO A 457 -59.21 5.78 -26.89
N GLY A 458 -58.52 4.70 -27.26
CA GLY A 458 -58.84 3.52 -28.05
C GLY A 458 -57.73 3.36 -29.11
N GLN A 459 -57.18 2.13 -29.21
CA GLN A 459 -56.43 1.59 -30.37
C GLN A 459 -55.06 2.23 -30.69
N SER A 460 -54.07 1.61 -31.34
CA SER A 460 -53.63 0.24 -31.68
C SER A 460 -52.44 0.44 -32.65
N LEU A 461 -51.59 -0.57 -32.85
CA LEU A 461 -50.59 -0.70 -33.96
C LEU A 461 -49.34 0.20 -33.79
N GLN A 462 -48.12 -0.19 -34.16
CA GLN A 462 -47.64 -1.30 -34.97
C GLN A 462 -46.12 -1.46 -34.75
N MET A 463 -45.65 -2.70 -34.71
CA MET A 463 -44.29 -3.06 -35.14
C MET A 463 -44.09 -2.65 -36.60
N GLN A 464 -43.00 -1.96 -36.90
CA GLN A 464 -42.36 -2.03 -38.23
C GLN A 464 -40.84 -1.99 -38.07
N GLN A 465 -40.24 -3.15 -38.28
CA GLN A 465 -38.82 -3.31 -38.62
C GLN A 465 -38.63 -2.86 -40.06
N PHE A 466 -37.70 -1.95 -40.31
CA PHE A 466 -37.19 -1.67 -41.65
C PHE A 466 -35.88 -2.43 -41.86
N GLN A 467 -35.88 -3.30 -42.89
CA GLN A 467 -34.69 -3.78 -43.58
C GLN A 467 -34.50 -2.96 -44.86
N HIS A 468 -33.29 -2.46 -45.12
CA HIS A 468 -32.63 -2.42 -46.45
C HIS A 468 -31.17 -1.94 -46.24
N ASN A 469 -30.16 -2.80 -46.45
CA ASN A 469 -29.42 -2.99 -47.71
C ASN A 469 -28.81 -1.70 -48.29
N ARG A 470 -27.46 -1.57 -48.29
CA ARG A 470 -26.54 -1.96 -49.39
C ARG A 470 -25.24 -1.12 -49.40
N SER A 471 -24.09 -1.83 -49.45
CA SER A 471 -22.86 -1.59 -50.24
C SER A 471 -22.09 -0.25 -50.21
N GLU A 472 -20.84 -0.32 -49.70
CA GLU A 472 -19.51 0.07 -50.26
C GLU A 472 -19.40 1.00 -51.51
N PRO A 473 -18.26 1.71 -51.78
CA PRO A 473 -16.87 1.32 -51.44
C PRO A 473 -15.87 2.42 -51.02
N LEU A 474 -14.68 1.92 -50.64
CA LEU A 474 -13.41 2.58 -50.38
C LEU A 474 -12.93 3.53 -51.49
N ALA A 475 -12.44 4.70 -51.08
CA ALA A 475 -11.62 5.59 -51.91
C ALA A 475 -10.20 5.69 -51.34
N SER A 476 -9.26 5.21 -52.15
CA SER A 476 -7.81 5.33 -52.05
C SER A 476 -7.35 6.79 -52.13
N VAL A 477 -6.51 7.22 -51.19
CA VAL A 477 -5.76 8.48 -51.31
C VAL A 477 -4.28 8.15 -51.55
N ASN A 478 -3.85 8.42 -52.79
CA ASN A 478 -2.45 8.46 -53.19
C ASN A 478 -1.72 9.60 -52.47
N ARG A 479 -0.63 9.30 -51.77
CA ARG A 479 0.35 10.31 -51.33
C ARG A 479 1.63 10.13 -52.13
N VAL A 480 1.82 11.07 -53.06
CA VAL A 480 3.09 11.37 -53.73
C VAL A 480 4.01 12.03 -52.69
N VAL A 481 5.18 11.47 -52.45
CA VAL A 481 6.29 12.18 -51.79
C VAL A 481 7.51 12.04 -52.68
N GLN A 482 7.90 13.17 -53.27
CA GLN A 482 9.16 13.36 -53.98
C GLN A 482 10.30 13.53 -52.96
N SER A 483 11.40 12.83 -53.20
CA SER A 483 12.73 13.17 -52.70
C SER A 483 13.22 14.50 -53.29
N PRO A 484 14.07 15.24 -52.56
CA PRO A 484 15.38 15.51 -53.13
C PRO A 484 16.56 15.47 -52.15
N GLN A 485 17.72 15.45 -52.78
CA GLN A 485 19.09 15.18 -52.34
C GLN A 485 19.70 16.20 -51.35
N GLN A 486 20.61 15.65 -50.54
CA GLN A 486 21.96 16.14 -50.17
C GLN A 486 22.24 17.64 -50.23
N ILE A 487 22.57 18.23 -49.07
CA ILE A 487 23.73 19.14 -48.92
C ILE A 487 24.42 18.80 -47.59
N LEU A 488 25.73 18.61 -47.70
CA LEU A 488 26.72 18.35 -46.66
C LEU A 488 27.20 19.72 -46.16
N GLU A 489 27.15 20.01 -44.86
CA GLU A 489 27.93 21.11 -44.28
C GLU A 489 28.28 20.78 -42.82
N GLU A 490 29.60 20.73 -42.59
CA GLU A 490 30.27 20.53 -41.30
C GLU A 490 30.07 21.73 -40.39
N VAL A 491 29.62 21.52 -39.15
CA VAL A 491 29.79 22.49 -38.07
C VAL A 491 30.18 21.76 -36.79
N THR A 492 31.48 21.77 -36.48
CA THR A 492 32.06 21.52 -35.16
C THR A 492 31.55 22.52 -34.13
N PRO A 493 31.08 22.09 -32.94
CA PRO A 493 30.99 22.97 -31.78
C PRO A 493 32.22 22.82 -30.88
N GLN A 494 32.90 23.94 -30.66
CA GLN A 494 33.96 24.11 -29.68
C GLN A 494 33.41 23.89 -28.25
N ILE A 495 34.06 22.99 -27.51
CA ILE A 495 33.84 22.78 -26.08
C ILE A 495 34.63 23.86 -25.33
N HIS A 496 33.93 24.83 -24.74
CA HIS A 496 34.50 25.75 -23.76
C HIS A 496 34.50 25.08 -22.38
N LEU A 497 35.69 24.66 -21.94
CA LEU A 497 36.00 24.34 -20.55
C LEU A 497 36.11 25.65 -19.76
N LEU A 498 35.38 25.75 -18.64
CA LEU A 498 35.62 26.74 -17.59
C LEU A 498 35.72 26.05 -16.21
N PRO A 499 36.49 26.64 -15.28
CA PRO A 499 37.22 25.91 -14.27
C PRO A 499 36.46 25.75 -12.95
N LEU A 500 36.79 24.65 -12.28
CA LEU A 500 36.56 24.36 -10.86
C LEU A 500 36.99 25.53 -9.96
N TYR A 501 36.09 25.99 -9.08
CA TYR A 501 36.48 26.70 -7.88
C TYR A 501 35.69 26.24 -6.65
N ARG A 502 36.46 26.00 -5.59
CA ARG A 502 36.05 25.68 -4.22
C ARG A 502 35.27 26.81 -3.56
N GLN A 503 34.28 26.42 -2.77
CA GLN A 503 33.83 26.94 -1.45
C GLN A 503 32.52 26.19 -1.16
N SER A 504 32.07 25.85 0.03
CA SER A 504 32.52 25.83 1.43
C SER A 504 31.29 25.30 2.17
N ALA A 505 31.47 24.53 3.25
CA ALA A 505 30.37 23.91 3.98
C ALA A 505 29.37 24.95 4.53
N GLU A 506 28.07 24.73 4.30
CA GLU A 506 27.00 25.21 5.20
C GLU A 506 25.66 24.49 4.93
N THR A 507 25.15 23.87 6.00
CA THR A 507 23.74 23.54 6.32
C THR A 507 22.92 22.71 5.34
N ASP A 508 22.86 21.41 5.64
CA ASP A 508 21.97 20.43 5.02
C ASP A 508 20.62 20.38 5.76
N GLN A 509 19.64 21.16 5.29
CA GLN A 509 18.23 21.09 5.70
C GLN A 509 17.27 20.77 4.53
N SER A 510 17.77 20.34 3.37
CA SER A 510 16.92 20.17 2.16
C SER A 510 16.58 18.74 1.76
N ILE A 511 17.05 17.73 2.50
CA ILE A 511 16.89 16.31 2.10
C ILE A 511 15.52 15.73 2.49
N VAL A 512 14.84 16.24 3.51
CA VAL A 512 13.53 15.72 3.96
C VAL A 512 12.41 15.99 2.96
N GLY A 513 12.50 17.07 2.15
CA GLY A 513 11.47 17.41 1.16
C GLY A 513 11.49 16.59 -0.13
N ARG A 514 12.58 15.86 -0.44
CA ARG A 514 12.71 15.10 -1.70
C ARG A 514 12.27 13.64 -1.60
N ILE A 515 12.24 13.06 -0.39
CA ILE A 515 11.83 11.67 -0.17
C ILE A 515 10.31 11.49 -0.27
N PHE A 516 9.51 12.53 0.00
CA PHE A 516 8.04 12.44 -0.06
C PHE A 516 7.43 12.43 -1.48
N ARG A 517 8.21 12.71 -2.54
CA ARG A 517 7.68 12.63 -3.92
C ARG A 517 7.59 11.21 -4.48
N PHE A 518 8.20 10.21 -3.84
CA PHE A 518 8.25 8.84 -4.38
C PHE A 518 7.11 7.91 -3.93
N PHE A 519 6.24 8.33 -3.00
CA PHE A 519 5.15 7.48 -2.49
C PHE A 519 3.73 7.92 -2.92
N GLY A 520 3.57 8.90 -3.82
CA GLY A 520 2.27 9.47 -4.20
C GLY A 520 1.44 8.72 -5.27
N GLY A 521 1.97 7.62 -5.83
CA GLY A 521 1.38 6.92 -6.98
C GLY A 521 0.71 5.59 -6.61
N PHE A 522 -0.35 5.61 -5.81
CA PHE A 522 -1.14 4.39 -5.58
C PHE A 522 -2.63 4.72 -5.37
N ASN A 523 -3.51 3.89 -5.93
CA ASN A 523 -4.96 4.12 -6.01
C ASN A 523 -5.74 2.83 -5.67
N PRO A 524 -6.24 2.69 -4.42
CA PRO A 524 -6.90 1.46 -3.94
C PRO A 524 -8.40 1.28 -4.31
N SER A 525 -8.94 1.89 -5.38
CA SER A 525 -10.40 2.14 -5.47
C SER A 525 -11.30 1.18 -6.28
N SER A 526 -10.84 0.08 -6.87
CA SER A 526 -11.59 -0.58 -7.96
C SER A 526 -12.27 -1.94 -7.68
N VAL A 527 -12.62 -2.26 -6.43
CA VAL A 527 -13.41 -3.47 -6.13
C VAL A 527 -14.71 -3.11 -5.40
N CYS A 528 -15.79 -2.98 -6.17
CA CYS A 528 -17.15 -3.17 -5.69
C CYS A 528 -17.85 -4.10 -6.69
N GLN A 529 -17.94 -5.39 -6.35
CA GLN A 529 -18.98 -6.23 -6.93
C GLN A 529 -20.28 -5.88 -6.20
N ALA A 530 -21.28 -5.45 -6.95
CA ALA A 530 -22.63 -5.30 -6.43
C ALA A 530 -23.14 -6.71 -6.05
N GLU A 531 -23.26 -6.99 -4.77
CA GLU A 531 -24.11 -8.08 -4.28
C GLU A 531 -25.56 -7.60 -4.37
N ASP A 532 -26.22 -7.93 -5.48
CA ASP A 532 -27.67 -7.88 -5.60
C ASP A 532 -28.30 -9.09 -4.86
N ASP A 533 -29.44 -8.82 -4.22
CA ASP A 533 -30.49 -9.74 -3.77
C ASP A 533 -30.34 -10.54 -2.46
N LEU A 534 -30.78 -9.91 -1.34
CA LEU A 534 -31.40 -10.62 -0.22
C LEU A 534 -32.86 -10.98 -0.55
N PRO A 535 -33.32 -12.23 -0.41
CA PRO A 535 -34.70 -12.60 -0.71
C PRO A 535 -35.69 -12.09 0.35
N ARG A 536 -36.74 -11.43 -0.13
CA ARG A 536 -37.94 -11.07 0.65
C ARG A 536 -38.59 -12.34 1.23
N VAL A 537 -38.71 -12.36 2.56
CA VAL A 537 -39.48 -13.36 3.32
C VAL A 537 -40.97 -13.28 2.95
N TYR A 538 -41.49 -14.30 2.29
CA TYR A 538 -42.92 -14.52 2.16
C TYR A 538 -43.49 -15.05 3.48
N LYS A 539 -44.43 -14.31 4.08
CA LYS A 539 -45.38 -14.83 5.07
C LYS A 539 -46.19 -15.95 4.42
N ARG A 540 -46.13 -17.16 4.97
CA ARG A 540 -47.16 -18.19 4.73
C ARG A 540 -48.22 -18.11 5.82
N SER A 541 -49.44 -17.89 5.37
CA SER A 541 -50.68 -18.23 6.06
C SER A 541 -50.83 -19.75 6.18
N GLN A 542 -50.96 -20.24 7.41
CA GLN A 542 -51.93 -21.27 7.81
C GLN A 542 -52.41 -20.93 9.22
#